data_AF-A0A2E6RLC2-F1
#
_entry.id   AF-A0A2E6RLC2-F1
#
_cell.length_a   1.000
_cell.length_b   1.000
_cell.length_c   1.000
_cell.angle_alpha   90.00
_cell.angle_beta   90.00
_cell.angle_gamma   90.00
#
_symmetry.space_group_name_H-M   'P 1'
#
loop_
_entity.id
_entity.type
_entity.pdbx_description
1 polymer ?
#
loop_
_entity_poly.entity_id
_entity_poly.type
_entity_poly.pdbx_seq_one_letter_code
_entity_poly.pdbx_strand_id
1 'polypeptide(L)'
;MTTMGQDSTNDEIKSPVSLPLTITVGDLAETLDESQVDVIKVLMKLGVMASVNQEIDFSIAARVAQSFEIPVLKPRESVDNSSALKVGSSIDSNTENQGEKRAPVITVLGHVDHGKTTLLDSIRKTNVVDGEYGGITQKIGAYQVNHNGSEMTFIDTPGHEAFSSMRVSGTSVTDIVVLVVAADDGLMPQTIESINHAKNANVPMIVAINKCDLEGADIDKVKSQLTEHEIIVEDYGGEVLSVQVSALKGEGIDELLESITLLSEINELQSNTKNSGKGVIIESYNDPKKGSISTVLVKSGSFNQGDILVSGNNSGKIRQMIDGYSKEIKLAKPSTPIQIMGISGISNIGDIVEVVKDEKQARKIIQQRNRDKQTSNSKITTLSQVVKRAKASKDKEINIVIKTGSNGALTAVEQVVNDLTSEEIQVKIISGSVGAVTESDVMLATSAEDCIIVAFQTIVQGGAISQSETNNIPIRTFDIIYTLVDEIKEIIEGLKGKEKSEMNIGSARVLEVFPRGKVQKIAGVRVFEGNMTRNARIRLIRNDETIFDGGVESMRHLTQNVTELKNNIEGGIVLNGFHDIRVDDVLECYELR
;
A
#
# COMPACT_ATOMS: atom_id res chain seq x y z
N MET A 1 50.59 -28.70 -49.43
CA MET A 1 49.47 -27.85 -49.89
C MET A 1 48.25 -28.25 -49.07
N THR A 2 48.18 -27.82 -47.81
CA THR A 2 47.40 -26.67 -47.34
C THR A 2 45.90 -26.87 -47.53
N THR A 3 45.23 -27.34 -46.48
CA THR A 3 43.82 -27.10 -46.24
C THR A 3 43.68 -26.63 -44.80
N MET A 4 43.47 -25.33 -44.66
CA MET A 4 43.17 -24.63 -43.42
C MET A 4 41.85 -25.18 -42.84
N GLY A 5 41.89 -25.70 -41.61
CA GLY A 5 40.70 -25.96 -40.81
C GLY A 5 40.32 -24.67 -40.08
N GLN A 6 39.06 -24.28 -40.21
CA GLN A 6 38.46 -23.13 -39.52
C GLN A 6 38.37 -23.45 -38.02
N ASP A 7 38.98 -22.61 -37.18
CA ASP A 7 38.64 -22.54 -35.75
C ASP A 7 37.29 -21.84 -35.62
N SER A 8 36.24 -22.59 -35.29
CA SER A 8 34.99 -22.05 -34.75
C SER A 8 35.03 -22.18 -33.24
N THR A 9 35.33 -21.09 -32.55
CA THR A 9 35.10 -20.93 -31.11
C THR A 9 33.60 -20.97 -30.85
N ASN A 10 33.11 -22.10 -30.32
CA ASN A 10 31.78 -22.19 -29.71
C ASN A 10 31.86 -21.58 -28.31
N ASP A 11 31.45 -20.32 -28.16
CA ASP A 11 31.02 -19.80 -26.87
C ASP A 11 29.65 -20.45 -26.57
N GLU A 12 29.64 -21.48 -25.73
CA GLU A 12 28.41 -22.07 -25.19
C GLU A 12 27.72 -21.05 -24.29
N ILE A 13 26.76 -20.33 -24.84
CA ILE A 13 25.86 -19.46 -24.07
C ILE A 13 24.99 -20.37 -23.19
N LYS A 14 25.29 -20.44 -21.89
CA LYS A 14 24.51 -21.19 -20.91
C LYS A 14 23.06 -20.68 -20.86
N SER A 15 22.09 -21.58 -20.85
CA SER A 15 20.66 -21.26 -20.84
C SER A 15 20.24 -20.46 -19.60
N PRO A 16 19.30 -19.51 -19.73
CA PRO A 16 18.88 -18.67 -18.61
C PRO A 16 18.20 -19.48 -17.51
N VAL A 17 18.59 -19.21 -16.26
CA VAL A 17 18.09 -19.90 -15.07
C VAL A 17 17.12 -19.00 -14.31
N SER A 18 15.98 -19.58 -13.90
CA SER A 18 15.01 -18.91 -13.02
C SER A 18 15.35 -19.19 -11.56
N LEU A 19 15.75 -18.17 -10.81
CA LEU A 19 16.06 -18.30 -9.39
C LEU A 19 14.88 -17.79 -8.52
N PRO A 20 14.55 -18.46 -7.41
CA PRO A 20 13.58 -17.97 -6.43
C PRO A 20 14.14 -16.77 -5.62
N LEU A 21 13.29 -16.12 -4.81
CA LEU A 21 13.67 -14.97 -3.97
C LEU A 21 14.73 -15.33 -2.91
N THR A 22 14.73 -16.56 -2.43
CA THR A 22 15.75 -17.15 -1.55
C THR A 22 16.07 -18.57 -2.01
N ILE A 23 17.35 -18.95 -1.96
CA ILE A 23 17.84 -20.28 -2.36
C ILE A 23 18.97 -20.72 -1.43
N THR A 24 19.09 -22.01 -1.11
CA THR A 24 20.26 -22.50 -0.35
C THR A 24 21.50 -22.52 -1.24
N VAL A 25 22.69 -22.41 -0.66
CA VAL A 25 23.95 -22.52 -1.42
C VAL A 25 24.07 -23.86 -2.13
N GLY A 26 23.57 -24.94 -1.51
CA GLY A 26 23.49 -26.28 -2.11
C GLY A 26 22.58 -26.31 -3.33
N ASP A 27 21.34 -25.83 -3.20
CA ASP A 27 20.38 -25.80 -4.31
C ASP A 27 20.82 -24.84 -5.42
N LEU A 28 21.48 -23.73 -5.09
CA LEU A 28 22.05 -22.81 -6.07
C LEU A 28 23.14 -23.50 -6.89
N ALA A 29 23.99 -24.31 -6.26
CA ALA A 29 25.01 -25.09 -6.96
C ALA A 29 24.36 -26.09 -7.94
N GLU A 30 23.31 -26.79 -7.51
CA GLU A 30 22.54 -27.68 -8.39
C GLU A 30 21.85 -26.93 -9.54
N THR A 31 21.27 -25.76 -9.26
CA THR A 31 20.53 -24.98 -10.27
C THR A 31 21.47 -24.35 -11.31
N LEU A 32 22.70 -24.02 -10.93
CA LEU A 32 23.73 -23.49 -11.83
C LEU A 32 24.54 -24.58 -12.53
N ASP A 33 24.32 -25.85 -12.19
CA ASP A 33 25.13 -27.01 -12.61
C ASP A 33 26.62 -26.82 -12.29
N GLU A 34 26.91 -26.30 -11.09
CA GLU A 34 28.26 -25.99 -10.61
C GLU A 34 28.56 -26.70 -9.28
N SER A 35 29.83 -26.84 -8.94
CA SER A 35 30.21 -27.48 -7.68
C SER A 35 29.90 -26.59 -6.47
N GLN A 36 29.39 -27.19 -5.38
CA GLN A 36 29.12 -26.47 -4.13
C GLN A 36 30.36 -25.71 -3.62
N VAL A 37 31.56 -26.26 -3.85
CA VAL A 37 32.83 -25.64 -3.44
C VAL A 37 33.11 -24.38 -4.24
N ASP A 38 32.81 -24.36 -5.54
CA ASP A 38 33.08 -23.20 -6.39
C ASP A 38 32.07 -22.08 -6.17
N VAL A 39 30.80 -22.41 -5.92
CA VAL A 39 29.78 -21.45 -5.48
C VAL A 39 30.19 -20.78 -4.17
N ILE A 40 30.69 -21.55 -3.18
CA ILE A 40 31.19 -20.99 -1.91
C ILE A 40 32.40 -20.07 -2.14
N LYS A 41 33.34 -20.42 -3.02
CA LYS A 41 34.49 -19.54 -3.35
C LYS A 41 34.03 -18.20 -3.96
N VAL A 42 33.03 -18.23 -4.83
CA VAL A 42 32.46 -17.00 -5.43
C VAL A 42 31.77 -16.16 -4.36
N LEU A 43 30.99 -16.78 -3.48
CA LEU A 43 30.37 -16.08 -2.34
C LEU A 43 31.42 -15.41 -1.44
N MET A 44 32.53 -16.08 -1.16
CA MET A 44 33.64 -15.51 -0.38
C MET A 44 34.29 -14.31 -1.10
N LYS A 45 34.47 -14.37 -2.43
CA LYS A 45 34.97 -13.23 -3.23
C LYS A 45 34.02 -12.02 -3.19
N LEU A 46 32.72 -12.27 -3.07
CA LEU A 46 31.68 -11.25 -2.92
C LEU A 46 31.52 -10.77 -1.47
N GLY A 47 32.35 -11.24 -0.53
CA GLY A 47 32.34 -10.84 0.88
C GLY A 47 31.27 -11.55 1.72
N VAL A 48 30.63 -12.59 1.19
CA VAL A 48 29.58 -13.36 1.86
C VAL A 48 30.16 -14.70 2.33
N MET A 49 30.24 -14.90 3.65
CA MET A 49 30.58 -16.21 4.22
C MET A 49 29.29 -17.00 4.45
N ALA A 50 29.08 -18.03 3.64
CA ALA A 50 27.91 -18.89 3.71
C ALA A 50 28.30 -20.38 3.70
N SER A 51 27.58 -21.19 4.48
CA SER A 51 27.70 -22.65 4.44
C SER A 51 26.74 -23.28 3.41
N VAL A 52 26.94 -24.55 3.05
CA VAL A 52 26.13 -25.25 2.02
C VAL A 52 24.62 -25.18 2.29
N ASN A 53 24.21 -25.27 3.56
CA ASN A 53 22.79 -25.27 3.94
C ASN A 53 22.24 -23.86 4.25
N GLN A 54 23.03 -22.82 4.04
CA GLN A 54 22.62 -21.45 4.34
C GLN A 54 21.82 -20.87 3.17
N GLU A 55 20.69 -20.25 3.47
CA GLU A 55 19.88 -19.53 2.50
C GLU A 55 20.51 -18.17 2.17
N ILE A 56 20.49 -17.81 0.89
CA ILE A 56 20.97 -16.54 0.35
C ILE A 56 19.90 -15.90 -0.52
N ASP A 57 19.83 -14.56 -0.46
CA ASP A 57 18.85 -13.78 -1.21
C ASP A 57 19.13 -13.77 -2.71
N PHE A 58 18.08 -13.56 -3.51
CA PHE A 58 18.15 -13.46 -4.97
C PHE A 58 19.25 -12.50 -5.45
N SER A 59 19.43 -11.35 -4.80
CA SER A 59 20.44 -10.36 -5.23
C SER A 59 21.88 -10.90 -5.12
N ILE A 60 22.15 -11.78 -4.15
CA ILE A 60 23.44 -12.44 -3.95
C ILE A 60 23.53 -13.63 -4.91
N ALA A 61 22.49 -14.47 -4.97
CA ALA A 61 22.44 -15.62 -5.87
C ALA A 61 22.59 -15.22 -7.35
N ALA A 62 21.99 -14.10 -7.77
CA ALA A 62 22.11 -13.56 -9.12
C ALA A 62 23.53 -13.07 -9.42
N ARG A 63 24.23 -12.47 -8.45
CA ARG A 63 25.65 -12.08 -8.60
C ARG A 63 26.58 -13.28 -8.71
N VAL A 64 26.26 -14.35 -7.98
CA VAL A 64 26.98 -15.63 -8.08
C VAL A 64 26.76 -16.23 -9.47
N ALA A 65 25.52 -16.33 -9.94
CA ALA A 65 25.19 -16.82 -11.28
C ALA A 65 25.86 -15.99 -12.40
N GLN A 66 25.90 -14.66 -12.24
CA GLN A 66 26.61 -13.77 -13.15
C GLN A 66 28.12 -14.03 -13.20
N SER A 67 28.72 -14.44 -12.07
CA SER A 67 30.14 -14.82 -12.03
C SER A 67 30.45 -16.12 -12.77
N PHE A 68 29.42 -16.93 -13.04
CA PHE A 68 29.47 -18.14 -13.89
C PHE A 68 28.91 -17.89 -15.30
N GLU A 69 28.68 -16.62 -15.67
CA GLU A 69 28.14 -16.21 -16.97
C GLU A 69 26.75 -16.79 -17.29
N ILE A 70 25.97 -17.14 -16.26
CA ILE A 70 24.60 -17.65 -16.40
C ILE A 70 23.61 -16.49 -16.29
N PRO A 71 22.84 -16.18 -17.35
CA PRO A 71 21.82 -15.13 -17.30
C PRO A 71 20.68 -15.54 -16.38
N VAL A 72 20.33 -14.66 -15.44
CA VAL A 72 19.26 -14.90 -14.46
C VAL A 72 18.01 -14.15 -14.86
N LEU A 73 16.88 -14.86 -14.94
CA LEU A 73 15.58 -14.24 -15.09
C LEU A 73 15.15 -13.64 -13.75
N LYS A 74 14.87 -12.33 -13.73
CA LYS A 74 14.39 -11.65 -12.53
C LYS A 74 13.04 -12.27 -12.12
N PRO A 75 12.87 -12.72 -10.86
CA PRO A 75 11.56 -13.11 -10.36
C PRO A 75 10.63 -11.93 -10.60
N ARG A 76 9.43 -12.20 -11.14
CA ARG A 76 8.37 -11.21 -11.10
C ARG A 76 8.17 -10.85 -9.63
N GLU A 77 8.43 -9.59 -9.27
CA GLU A 77 7.98 -9.01 -8.01
C GLU A 77 6.44 -8.90 -8.10
N SER A 78 5.75 -10.03 -8.14
CA SER A 78 4.41 -10.05 -7.58
C SER A 78 4.62 -10.08 -6.08
N VAL A 79 4.41 -8.93 -5.43
CA VAL A 79 3.91 -8.91 -4.04
C VAL A 79 2.95 -10.07 -3.92
N ASP A 80 3.21 -10.97 -2.99
CA ASP A 80 2.64 -12.31 -2.93
C ASP A 80 1.15 -12.28 -2.55
N ASN A 81 0.33 -11.71 -3.44
CA ASN A 81 -1.13 -11.85 -3.49
C ASN A 81 -1.52 -13.05 -4.38
N SER A 82 -0.55 -13.87 -4.78
CA SER A 82 -0.79 -15.10 -5.55
C SER A 82 -1.67 -16.10 -4.77
N SER A 83 -1.61 -16.06 -3.44
CA SER A 83 -2.50 -16.82 -2.56
C SER A 83 -3.93 -16.25 -2.57
N ALA A 84 -4.12 -14.93 -2.48
CA ALA A 84 -5.43 -14.26 -2.51
C ALA A 84 -6.15 -14.40 -3.87
N LEU A 85 -5.41 -14.35 -4.99
CA LEU A 85 -5.93 -14.52 -6.35
C LEU A 85 -6.39 -15.97 -6.65
N LYS A 86 -5.86 -16.98 -5.93
CA LYS A 86 -6.18 -18.40 -6.15
C LYS A 86 -7.32 -18.95 -5.29
N VAL A 87 -7.78 -18.20 -4.29
CA VAL A 87 -8.76 -18.72 -3.32
C VAL A 87 -10.13 -18.94 -3.98
N GLY A 88 -10.68 -17.96 -4.71
CA GLY A 88 -11.99 -18.08 -5.35
C GLY A 88 -12.01 -19.11 -6.49
N SER A 89 -11.00 -19.07 -7.36
CA SER A 89 -10.89 -19.96 -8.53
C SER A 89 -10.73 -21.44 -8.17
N SER A 90 -10.07 -21.77 -7.06
CA SER A 90 -9.92 -23.16 -6.59
C SER A 90 -11.24 -23.82 -6.15
N ILE A 91 -12.24 -23.04 -5.75
CA ILE A 91 -13.57 -23.53 -5.37
C ILE A 91 -14.39 -23.85 -6.62
N ASP A 92 -14.26 -23.02 -7.66
CA ASP A 92 -15.03 -23.12 -8.89
C ASP A 92 -14.55 -24.27 -9.80
N SER A 93 -13.25 -24.57 -9.81
CA SER A 93 -12.65 -25.56 -10.71
C SER A 93 -12.83 -27.03 -10.30
N ASN A 94 -13.55 -27.32 -9.22
CA ASN A 94 -13.71 -28.69 -8.72
C ASN A 94 -14.84 -29.39 -9.48
N THR A 95 -14.60 -30.57 -10.06
CA THR A 95 -15.58 -31.31 -10.88
C THR A 95 -16.90 -31.62 -10.15
N GLU A 96 -16.88 -31.64 -8.81
CA GLU A 96 -18.06 -31.81 -7.96
C GLU A 96 -18.97 -30.56 -7.89
N ASN A 97 -18.51 -29.42 -8.39
CA ASN A 97 -19.23 -28.13 -8.36
C ASN A 97 -20.03 -27.85 -9.64
N GLN A 98 -20.02 -28.75 -10.64
CA GLN A 98 -20.94 -28.65 -11.79
C GLN A 98 -22.35 -29.05 -11.37
N GLY A 99 -23.36 -28.30 -11.84
CA GLY A 99 -24.72 -28.42 -11.32
C GLY A 99 -25.72 -27.50 -11.99
N GLU A 100 -26.41 -26.70 -11.19
CA GLU A 100 -27.48 -25.81 -11.66
C GLU A 100 -26.90 -24.47 -12.13
N LYS A 101 -27.59 -23.78 -13.06
CA LYS A 101 -27.25 -22.40 -13.46
C LYS A 101 -27.29 -21.51 -12.21
N ARG A 102 -26.23 -20.74 -11.98
CA ARG A 102 -26.15 -19.79 -10.86
C ARG A 102 -26.13 -18.35 -11.34
N ALA A 103 -26.48 -17.43 -10.44
CA ALA A 103 -26.36 -16.00 -10.70
C ALA A 103 -24.89 -15.59 -10.90
N PRO A 104 -24.57 -14.69 -11.85
CA PRO A 104 -23.25 -14.11 -11.97
C PRO A 104 -22.94 -13.22 -10.75
N VAL A 105 -21.68 -13.24 -10.34
CA VAL A 105 -21.12 -12.30 -9.36
C VAL A 105 -20.34 -11.23 -10.11
N ILE A 106 -20.77 -9.99 -9.97
CA ILE A 106 -20.26 -8.81 -10.67
C ILE A 106 -19.56 -7.90 -9.67
N THR A 107 -18.32 -7.51 -9.95
CA THR A 107 -17.68 -6.39 -9.23
C THR A 107 -17.64 -5.17 -10.13
N VAL A 108 -17.99 -4.02 -9.56
CA VAL A 108 -17.88 -2.72 -10.23
C VAL A 108 -16.56 -2.07 -9.84
N LEU A 109 -15.72 -1.79 -10.85
CA LEU A 109 -14.42 -1.15 -10.70
C LEU A 109 -14.36 0.18 -11.44
N GLY A 110 -13.35 1.00 -11.14
CA GLY A 110 -13.14 2.30 -11.78
C GLY A 110 -12.58 3.35 -10.82
N HIS A 111 -12.20 4.50 -11.37
CA HIS A 111 -11.65 5.62 -10.62
C HIS A 111 -12.66 6.25 -9.66
N VAL A 112 -12.16 6.96 -8.64
CA VAL A 112 -12.97 7.84 -7.78
C VAL A 112 -13.76 8.83 -8.65
N ASP A 113 -14.98 9.17 -8.23
CA ASP A 113 -15.89 10.11 -8.93
C ASP A 113 -16.35 9.74 -10.35
N HIS A 114 -16.04 8.54 -10.82
CA HIS A 114 -16.63 7.99 -12.06
C HIS A 114 -18.08 7.49 -11.87
N GLY A 115 -18.66 7.64 -10.68
CA GLY A 115 -20.07 7.33 -10.42
C GLY A 115 -20.38 5.84 -10.23
N LYS A 116 -19.44 5.04 -9.73
CA LYS A 116 -19.66 3.61 -9.39
C LYS A 116 -20.82 3.42 -8.40
N THR A 117 -20.77 4.13 -7.28
CA THR A 117 -21.80 4.05 -6.23
C THR A 117 -23.14 4.57 -6.76
N THR A 118 -23.14 5.64 -7.55
CA THR A 118 -24.35 6.15 -8.22
C THR A 118 -24.96 5.13 -9.18
N LEU A 119 -24.12 4.43 -9.97
CA LEU A 119 -24.58 3.37 -10.87
C LEU A 119 -25.24 2.23 -10.08
N LEU A 120 -24.59 1.78 -9.00
CA LEU A 120 -25.09 0.74 -8.12
C LEU A 120 -26.40 1.17 -7.43
N ASP A 121 -26.50 2.42 -6.99
CA ASP A 121 -27.71 2.99 -6.39
C ASP A 121 -28.89 3.01 -7.38
N SER A 122 -28.64 3.42 -8.61
CA SER A 122 -29.64 3.43 -9.67
C SER A 122 -30.09 2.02 -10.06
N ILE A 123 -29.17 1.05 -10.10
CA ILE A 123 -29.50 -0.38 -10.29
C ILE A 123 -30.36 -0.89 -9.13
N ARG A 124 -30.01 -0.52 -7.89
CA ARG A 124 -30.70 -0.98 -6.68
C ARG A 124 -32.02 -0.25 -6.42
N LYS A 125 -32.29 0.85 -7.14
CA LYS A 125 -33.41 1.79 -6.90
C LYS A 125 -33.43 2.32 -5.46
N THR A 126 -32.26 2.61 -4.91
CA THR A 126 -32.08 3.16 -3.55
C THR A 126 -31.03 4.27 -3.55
N ASN A 127 -31.12 5.25 -2.65
CA ASN A 127 -30.07 6.25 -2.44
C ASN A 127 -29.20 5.89 -1.23
N VAL A 128 -28.00 5.34 -1.45
CA VAL A 128 -26.98 5.11 -0.41
C VAL A 128 -25.99 6.27 -0.35
N VAL A 129 -25.69 6.92 -1.48
CA VAL A 129 -24.72 8.03 -1.57
C VAL A 129 -25.03 9.14 -0.55
N ASP A 130 -26.31 9.43 -0.30
CA ASP A 130 -26.73 10.46 0.68
C ASP A 130 -26.45 10.09 2.15
N GLY A 131 -26.18 8.80 2.45
CA GLY A 131 -25.96 8.28 3.80
C GLY A 131 -24.50 7.94 4.14
N GLU A 132 -23.59 7.92 3.17
CA GLU A 132 -22.17 7.60 3.41
C GLU A 132 -21.37 8.86 3.80
N TYR A 133 -20.55 8.74 4.85
CA TYR A 133 -19.67 9.83 5.29
C TYR A 133 -18.69 10.22 4.17
N GLY A 134 -18.73 11.49 3.77
CA GLY A 134 -17.88 12.03 2.70
C GLY A 134 -18.34 11.70 1.28
N GLY A 135 -19.51 11.07 1.09
CA GLY A 135 -20.06 10.75 -0.23
C GLY A 135 -19.27 9.68 -1.00
N ILE A 136 -18.44 8.90 -0.32
CA ILE A 136 -17.60 7.84 -0.91
C ILE A 136 -17.84 6.48 -0.25
N THR A 137 -17.77 5.44 -1.06
CA THR A 137 -17.87 4.04 -0.60
C THR A 137 -16.55 3.59 -0.01
N GLN A 138 -16.57 3.27 1.29
CA GLN A 138 -15.39 2.87 2.07
C GLN A 138 -15.48 1.43 2.63
N LYS A 139 -16.62 0.77 2.45
CA LYS A 139 -16.87 -0.62 2.85
C LYS A 139 -17.28 -1.44 1.65
N ILE A 140 -17.01 -2.75 1.67
CA ILE A 140 -17.46 -3.63 0.59
C ILE A 140 -18.92 -4.01 0.82
N GLY A 141 -19.80 -3.52 -0.06
CA GLY A 141 -21.21 -3.92 -0.08
C GLY A 141 -21.40 -5.13 -1.00
N ALA A 142 -22.34 -6.01 -0.69
CA ALA A 142 -22.77 -7.03 -1.64
C ALA A 142 -24.29 -7.24 -1.57
N TYR A 143 -24.94 -7.25 -2.73
CA TYR A 143 -26.39 -7.37 -2.83
C TYR A 143 -26.80 -8.07 -4.12
N GLN A 144 -28.03 -8.62 -4.13
CA GLN A 144 -28.55 -9.37 -5.27
C GLN A 144 -29.69 -8.61 -5.94
N VAL A 145 -29.67 -8.46 -7.25
CA VAL A 145 -30.70 -7.79 -8.05
C VAL A 145 -31.39 -8.82 -8.92
N ASN A 146 -32.69 -8.67 -9.12
CA ASN A 146 -33.46 -9.46 -10.06
C ASN A 146 -33.87 -8.57 -11.23
N HIS A 147 -33.43 -8.93 -12.43
CA HIS A 147 -33.79 -8.26 -13.68
C HIS A 147 -34.39 -9.29 -14.64
N ASN A 148 -35.65 -9.10 -15.03
CA ASN A 148 -36.38 -9.99 -15.95
C ASN A 148 -36.36 -11.48 -15.58
N GLY A 149 -36.29 -11.81 -14.29
CA GLY A 149 -36.24 -13.18 -13.79
C GLY A 149 -34.82 -13.76 -13.66
N SER A 150 -33.79 -13.03 -14.11
CA SER A 150 -32.39 -13.35 -13.90
C SER A 150 -31.86 -12.66 -12.64
N GLU A 151 -31.31 -13.45 -11.71
CA GLU A 151 -30.65 -12.92 -10.52
C GLU A 151 -29.19 -12.59 -10.82
N MET A 152 -28.67 -11.51 -10.24
CA MET A 152 -27.29 -11.04 -10.38
C MET A 152 -26.79 -10.53 -9.04
N THR A 153 -25.56 -10.85 -8.66
CA THR A 153 -24.97 -10.38 -7.40
C THR A 153 -23.93 -9.32 -7.67
N PHE A 154 -24.14 -8.12 -7.15
CA PHE A 154 -23.18 -7.02 -7.24
C PHE A 154 -22.34 -6.94 -5.98
N ILE A 155 -21.03 -6.75 -6.16
CA ILE A 155 -20.07 -6.41 -5.13
C ILE A 155 -19.61 -4.97 -5.40
N ASP A 156 -19.90 -4.11 -4.44
CA ASP A 156 -19.49 -2.71 -4.43
C ASP A 156 -18.12 -2.60 -3.78
N THR A 157 -17.11 -2.20 -4.54
CA THR A 157 -15.74 -2.06 -4.02
C THR A 157 -15.33 -0.59 -3.95
N PRO A 158 -14.65 -0.16 -2.86
CA PRO A 158 -14.11 1.19 -2.77
C PRO A 158 -13.15 1.53 -3.93
N GLY A 159 -13.32 2.73 -4.49
CA GLY A 159 -12.52 3.21 -5.63
C GLY A 159 -11.14 3.75 -5.28
N HIS A 160 -10.88 4.10 -4.02
CA HIS A 160 -9.64 4.76 -3.63
C HIS A 160 -8.46 3.78 -3.59
N GLU A 161 -7.29 4.22 -4.08
CA GLU A 161 -6.01 3.49 -4.05
C GLU A 161 -5.70 2.74 -2.75
N ALA A 162 -5.96 3.35 -1.58
CA ALA A 162 -5.77 2.75 -0.25
C ALA A 162 -6.52 1.43 -0.04
N PHE A 163 -7.56 1.16 -0.83
CA PHE A 163 -8.37 -0.05 -0.79
C PHE A 163 -8.03 -1.03 -1.93
N SER A 164 -6.81 -0.99 -2.49
CA SER A 164 -6.37 -1.92 -3.53
C SER A 164 -6.50 -3.39 -3.10
N SER A 165 -6.18 -3.71 -1.85
CA SER A 165 -6.35 -5.06 -1.27
C SER A 165 -7.82 -5.54 -1.28
N MET A 166 -8.76 -4.63 -1.08
CA MET A 166 -10.20 -4.91 -1.20
C MET A 166 -10.59 -5.15 -2.66
N ARG A 167 -10.07 -4.38 -3.61
CA ARG A 167 -10.33 -4.58 -5.05
C ARG A 167 -9.83 -5.94 -5.54
N VAL A 168 -8.60 -6.32 -5.19
CA VAL A 168 -8.01 -7.63 -5.53
C VAL A 168 -8.89 -8.77 -5.01
N SER A 169 -9.39 -8.62 -3.78
CA SER A 169 -10.27 -9.61 -3.15
C SER A 169 -11.66 -9.66 -3.80
N GLY A 170 -12.19 -8.51 -4.23
CA GLY A 170 -13.41 -8.43 -5.04
C GLY A 170 -13.27 -9.14 -6.38
N THR A 171 -12.18 -8.86 -7.13
CA THR A 171 -11.92 -9.50 -8.44
C THR A 171 -11.63 -10.99 -8.38
N SER A 172 -11.15 -11.53 -7.26
CA SER A 172 -10.85 -12.97 -7.16
C SER A 172 -12.08 -13.84 -6.98
N VAL A 173 -13.21 -13.26 -6.58
CA VAL A 173 -14.47 -13.97 -6.33
C VAL A 173 -15.52 -13.76 -7.42
N THR A 174 -15.25 -12.85 -8.36
CA THR A 174 -16.18 -12.42 -9.41
C THR A 174 -16.11 -13.27 -10.65
N ASP A 175 -17.26 -13.34 -11.32
CA ASP A 175 -17.39 -13.96 -12.63
C ASP A 175 -17.30 -12.93 -13.75
N ILE A 176 -17.73 -11.69 -13.50
CA ILE A 176 -17.72 -10.59 -14.48
C ILE A 176 -17.25 -9.31 -13.77
N VAL A 177 -16.44 -8.49 -14.47
CA VAL A 177 -16.08 -7.15 -14.02
C VAL A 177 -16.82 -6.10 -14.84
N VAL A 178 -17.43 -5.11 -14.18
CA VAL A 178 -17.94 -3.91 -14.85
C VAL A 178 -16.97 -2.76 -14.57
N LEU A 179 -16.29 -2.29 -15.61
CA LEU A 179 -15.36 -1.16 -15.54
C LEU A 179 -16.10 0.14 -15.84
N VAL A 180 -16.25 1.00 -14.84
CA VAL A 180 -16.92 2.30 -14.97
C VAL A 180 -15.90 3.37 -15.33
N VAL A 181 -16.11 4.00 -16.48
CA VAL A 181 -15.26 5.09 -17.00
C VAL A 181 -16.13 6.29 -17.28
N ALA A 182 -15.81 7.44 -16.70
CA ALA A 182 -16.58 8.66 -16.96
C ALA A 182 -16.21 9.22 -18.35
N ALA A 183 -17.21 9.62 -19.13
CA ALA A 183 -17.05 10.11 -20.50
C ALA A 183 -16.37 11.48 -20.60
N ASP A 184 -16.46 12.29 -19.54
CA ASP A 184 -15.81 13.60 -19.39
C ASP A 184 -14.32 13.47 -19.03
N ASP A 185 -13.98 12.53 -18.14
CA ASP A 185 -12.61 12.35 -17.63
C ASP A 185 -11.76 11.41 -18.50
N GLY A 186 -12.30 10.26 -18.88
CA GLY A 186 -11.58 9.19 -19.57
C GLY A 186 -10.83 8.24 -18.63
N LEU A 187 -9.77 7.61 -19.13
CA LEU A 187 -8.96 6.65 -18.37
C LEU A 187 -8.02 7.35 -17.39
N MET A 188 -8.17 7.02 -16.11
CA MET A 188 -7.35 7.50 -15.01
C MET A 188 -6.48 6.37 -14.44
N PRO A 189 -5.42 6.67 -13.65
CA PRO A 189 -4.50 5.66 -13.13
C PRO A 189 -5.17 4.47 -12.41
N GLN A 190 -6.22 4.72 -11.61
CA GLN A 190 -6.97 3.66 -10.92
C GLN A 190 -7.82 2.81 -11.87
N THR A 191 -8.28 3.37 -12.99
CA THR A 191 -8.95 2.62 -14.05
C THR A 191 -7.96 1.66 -14.71
N ILE A 192 -6.74 2.12 -14.98
CA ILE A 192 -5.66 1.29 -15.54
C ILE A 192 -5.28 0.17 -14.57
N GLU A 193 -5.17 0.48 -13.27
CA GLU A 193 -4.95 -0.52 -12.21
C GLU A 193 -6.07 -1.58 -12.22
N SER A 194 -7.33 -1.14 -12.32
CA SER A 194 -8.51 -2.03 -12.37
C SER A 194 -8.50 -2.93 -13.60
N ILE A 195 -8.10 -2.41 -14.77
CA ILE A 195 -7.93 -3.20 -16.00
C ILE A 195 -6.87 -4.29 -15.79
N ASN A 196 -5.74 -3.94 -15.19
CA ASN A 196 -4.67 -4.89 -14.91
C ASN A 196 -5.12 -5.99 -13.94
N HIS A 197 -5.87 -5.66 -12.89
CA HIS A 197 -6.41 -6.65 -11.96
C HIS A 197 -7.38 -7.62 -12.66
N ALA A 198 -8.30 -7.11 -13.47
CA ALA A 198 -9.24 -7.94 -14.23
C ALA A 198 -8.53 -8.87 -15.23
N LYS A 199 -7.55 -8.35 -15.98
CA LYS A 199 -6.71 -9.14 -16.90
C LYS A 199 -5.91 -10.22 -16.15
N ASN A 200 -5.26 -9.87 -15.06
CA ASN A 200 -4.46 -10.81 -14.26
C ASN A 200 -5.31 -11.92 -13.63
N ALA A 201 -6.55 -11.61 -13.26
CA ALA A 201 -7.52 -12.57 -12.75
C ALA A 201 -8.20 -13.41 -13.86
N ASN A 202 -7.98 -13.06 -15.13
CA ASN A 202 -8.62 -13.68 -16.30
C ASN A 202 -10.16 -13.66 -16.21
N VAL A 203 -10.71 -12.55 -15.72
CA VAL A 203 -12.17 -12.35 -15.56
C VAL A 203 -12.69 -11.53 -16.74
N PRO A 204 -13.77 -11.97 -17.42
CA PRO A 204 -14.35 -11.22 -18.52
C PRO A 204 -14.90 -9.88 -18.03
N MET A 205 -14.80 -8.85 -18.88
CA MET A 205 -15.13 -7.47 -18.50
C MET A 205 -16.13 -6.82 -19.46
N ILE A 206 -16.95 -5.92 -18.89
CA ILE A 206 -17.86 -5.03 -19.60
C ILE A 206 -17.47 -3.59 -19.23
N VAL A 207 -17.40 -2.70 -20.22
CA VAL A 207 -17.11 -1.29 -19.97
C VAL A 207 -18.42 -0.50 -19.92
N ALA A 208 -18.69 0.15 -18.79
CA ALA A 208 -19.79 1.09 -18.64
C ALA A 208 -19.23 2.52 -18.75
N ILE A 209 -19.50 3.17 -19.88
CA ILE A 209 -19.10 4.57 -20.12
C ILE A 209 -20.17 5.47 -19.48
N ASN A 210 -19.85 6.06 -18.33
CA ASN A 210 -20.79 6.81 -17.49
C ASN A 210 -20.75 8.32 -17.77
N LYS A 211 -21.75 9.06 -17.26
CA LYS A 211 -21.93 10.51 -17.42
C LYS A 211 -22.11 10.96 -18.88
N CYS A 212 -22.70 10.12 -19.73
CA CYS A 212 -23.03 10.46 -21.12
C CYS A 212 -24.04 11.61 -21.27
N ASP A 213 -24.68 12.04 -20.17
CA ASP A 213 -25.60 13.16 -20.14
C ASP A 213 -24.94 14.55 -20.07
N LEU A 214 -23.63 14.62 -19.80
CA LEU A 214 -22.90 15.87 -19.72
C LEU A 214 -22.49 16.38 -21.11
N GLU A 215 -22.52 17.70 -21.32
CA GLU A 215 -22.11 18.32 -22.60
C GLU A 215 -20.62 18.07 -22.94
N GLY A 216 -19.79 17.79 -21.93
CA GLY A 216 -18.37 17.47 -22.09
C GLY A 216 -18.06 15.98 -22.32
N ALA A 217 -19.07 15.13 -22.46
CA ALA A 217 -18.89 13.69 -22.66
C ALA A 217 -18.27 13.37 -24.03
N ASP A 218 -17.14 12.67 -24.03
CA ASP A 218 -16.44 12.22 -25.24
C ASP A 218 -16.23 10.70 -25.22
N ILE A 219 -17.16 9.99 -25.83
CA ILE A 219 -17.22 8.53 -25.85
C ILE A 219 -16.12 7.94 -26.74
N ASP A 220 -15.83 8.59 -27.87
CA ASP A 220 -14.83 8.11 -28.83
C ASP A 220 -13.42 8.22 -28.27
N LYS A 221 -13.15 9.28 -27.49
CA LYS A 221 -11.90 9.41 -26.73
C LYS A 221 -11.72 8.25 -25.74
N VAL A 222 -12.76 7.89 -24.97
CA VAL A 222 -12.70 6.77 -24.02
C VAL A 222 -12.39 5.46 -24.74
N LYS A 223 -13.08 5.16 -25.85
CA LYS A 223 -12.84 3.93 -26.64
C LYS A 223 -11.44 3.88 -27.24
N SER A 224 -10.93 5.02 -27.69
CA SER A 224 -9.55 5.14 -28.19
C SER A 224 -8.54 4.82 -27.08
N GLN A 225 -8.72 5.41 -25.89
CA GLN A 225 -7.85 5.15 -24.72
C GLN A 225 -7.91 3.69 -24.26
N LEU A 226 -9.09 3.05 -24.27
CA LEU A 226 -9.22 1.63 -23.95
C LEU A 226 -8.40 0.75 -24.90
N THR A 227 -8.41 1.10 -26.19
CA THR A 227 -7.65 0.38 -27.23
C THR A 227 -6.15 0.48 -26.98
N GLU A 228 -5.64 1.63 -26.52
CA GLU A 228 -4.22 1.80 -26.12
C GLU A 228 -3.80 0.87 -24.98
N HIS A 229 -4.76 0.48 -24.12
CA HIS A 229 -4.56 -0.48 -23.04
C HIS A 229 -4.96 -1.93 -23.43
N GLU A 230 -4.99 -2.22 -24.73
CA GLU A 230 -5.35 -3.52 -25.32
C GLU A 230 -6.76 -4.00 -24.94
N ILE A 231 -7.66 -3.07 -24.63
CA ILE A 231 -9.09 -3.33 -24.44
C ILE A 231 -9.81 -2.89 -25.70
N ILE A 232 -10.03 -3.83 -26.61
CA ILE A 232 -10.73 -3.57 -27.86
C ILE A 232 -12.22 -3.80 -27.64
N VAL A 233 -13.02 -2.73 -27.78
CA VAL A 233 -14.47 -2.80 -27.61
C VAL A 233 -15.16 -3.34 -28.87
N GLU A 234 -16.39 -3.86 -28.72
CA GLU A 234 -17.16 -4.49 -29.80
C GLU A 234 -17.32 -3.60 -31.05
N ASP A 235 -17.54 -2.30 -30.87
CA ASP A 235 -17.67 -1.34 -31.98
C ASP A 235 -16.45 -1.29 -32.91
N TYR A 236 -15.27 -1.65 -32.39
CA TYR A 236 -14.00 -1.71 -33.12
C TYR A 236 -13.63 -3.15 -33.53
N GLY A 237 -14.57 -4.09 -33.42
CA GLY A 237 -14.37 -5.51 -33.74
C GLY A 237 -13.70 -6.33 -32.64
N GLY A 238 -13.70 -5.83 -31.40
CA GLY A 238 -13.17 -6.55 -30.24
C GLY A 238 -14.19 -7.43 -29.53
N GLU A 239 -13.78 -8.01 -28.39
CA GLU A 239 -14.61 -8.91 -27.57
C GLU A 239 -15.24 -8.23 -26.36
N VAL A 240 -14.80 -7.00 -26.01
CA VAL A 240 -15.25 -6.30 -24.81
C VAL A 240 -16.51 -5.51 -25.11
N LEU A 241 -17.60 -5.84 -24.42
CA LEU A 241 -18.86 -5.10 -24.51
C LEU A 241 -18.68 -3.70 -23.92
N SER A 242 -19.17 -2.67 -24.63
CA SER A 242 -19.20 -1.29 -24.13
C SER A 242 -20.61 -0.75 -24.14
N VAL A 243 -21.11 -0.32 -22.97
CA VAL A 243 -22.46 0.23 -22.79
C VAL A 243 -22.35 1.68 -22.34
N GLN A 244 -23.13 2.56 -22.98
CA GLN A 244 -23.22 3.96 -22.62
C GLN A 244 -24.28 4.13 -21.52
N VAL A 245 -23.93 4.75 -20.41
CA VAL A 245 -24.82 4.89 -19.25
C VAL A 245 -24.84 6.33 -18.73
N SER A 246 -26.00 6.74 -18.24
CA SER A 246 -26.12 7.89 -17.33
C SER A 246 -26.65 7.37 -16.01
N ALA A 247 -25.77 7.15 -15.04
CA ALA A 247 -26.16 6.67 -13.72
C ALA A 247 -27.16 7.61 -13.05
N LEU A 248 -27.08 8.92 -13.27
CA LEU A 248 -27.97 9.91 -12.67
C LEU A 248 -29.37 9.90 -13.29
N LYS A 249 -29.46 9.80 -14.63
CA LYS A 249 -30.76 9.78 -15.34
C LYS A 249 -31.38 8.38 -15.40
N GLY A 250 -30.59 7.34 -15.13
CA GLY A 250 -30.99 5.94 -15.28
C GLY A 250 -30.97 5.44 -16.73
N GLU A 251 -30.42 6.20 -17.67
CA GLU A 251 -30.32 5.82 -19.08
C GLU A 251 -29.23 4.76 -19.28
N GLY A 252 -29.48 3.75 -20.13
CA GLY A 252 -28.52 2.68 -20.45
C GLY A 252 -28.33 1.60 -19.37
N ILE A 253 -28.97 1.73 -18.20
CA ILE A 253 -28.85 0.73 -17.12
C ILE A 253 -29.49 -0.60 -17.51
N ASP A 254 -30.65 -0.58 -18.15
CA ASP A 254 -31.31 -1.81 -18.61
C ASP A 254 -30.43 -2.56 -19.64
N GLU A 255 -29.82 -1.82 -20.58
CA GLU A 255 -28.88 -2.38 -21.58
C GLU A 255 -27.62 -2.98 -20.92
N LEU A 256 -27.11 -2.34 -19.86
CA LEU A 256 -26.00 -2.87 -19.07
C LEU A 256 -26.38 -4.20 -18.39
N LEU A 257 -27.58 -4.29 -17.80
CA LEU A 257 -28.06 -5.52 -17.16
C LEU A 257 -28.32 -6.64 -18.18
N GLU A 258 -28.84 -6.30 -19.36
CA GLU A 258 -29.00 -7.24 -20.47
C GLU A 258 -27.63 -7.77 -20.94
N SER A 259 -26.63 -6.90 -21.08
CA SER A 259 -25.26 -7.25 -21.46
C SER A 259 -24.60 -8.19 -20.43
N ILE A 260 -24.79 -7.93 -19.14
CA ILE A 260 -24.33 -8.81 -18.05
C ILE A 260 -25.01 -10.18 -18.14
N THR A 261 -26.33 -10.20 -18.42
CA THR A 261 -27.08 -11.46 -18.59
C THR A 261 -26.52 -12.28 -19.73
N LEU A 262 -26.32 -11.65 -20.90
CA LEU A 262 -25.78 -12.29 -22.10
C LEU A 262 -24.40 -12.89 -21.83
N LEU A 263 -23.49 -12.10 -21.24
CA LEU A 263 -22.14 -12.55 -20.93
C LEU A 263 -22.15 -13.70 -19.91
N SER A 264 -23.05 -13.68 -18.93
CA SER A 264 -23.23 -14.78 -17.98
C SER A 264 -23.72 -16.07 -18.64
N GLU A 265 -24.52 -15.98 -19.71
CA GLU A 265 -25.00 -17.15 -20.45
C GLU A 265 -23.92 -17.78 -21.32
N ILE A 266 -23.10 -16.94 -21.96
CA ILE A 266 -21.93 -17.39 -22.74
C ILE A 266 -20.92 -18.13 -21.85
N ASN A 267 -20.73 -17.67 -20.61
CA ASN A 267 -19.79 -18.28 -19.66
C ASN A 267 -20.33 -19.52 -18.93
N GLU A 268 -21.59 -19.93 -19.20
CA GLU A 268 -22.22 -21.14 -18.64
C GLU A 268 -22.02 -21.33 -17.12
N LEU A 269 -22.22 -20.26 -16.33
CA LEU A 269 -21.94 -20.30 -14.89
C LEU A 269 -22.79 -21.33 -14.15
N GLN A 270 -22.13 -22.31 -13.51
CA GLN A 270 -22.77 -23.40 -12.77
C GLN A 270 -22.30 -23.45 -11.31
N SER A 271 -23.17 -23.95 -10.44
CA SER A 271 -22.76 -24.45 -9.13
C SER A 271 -23.67 -25.58 -8.63
N ASN A 272 -23.10 -26.48 -7.84
CA ASN A 272 -23.83 -27.52 -7.15
C ASN A 272 -24.39 -27.02 -5.80
N THR A 273 -25.72 -26.90 -5.72
CA THR A 273 -26.44 -26.45 -4.52
C THR A 273 -26.51 -27.49 -3.40
N LYS A 274 -26.24 -28.77 -3.70
CA LYS A 274 -26.40 -29.91 -2.78
C LYS A 274 -25.17 -30.22 -1.94
N ASN A 275 -24.01 -29.69 -2.33
CA ASN A 275 -22.78 -29.90 -1.59
C ASN A 275 -22.75 -29.11 -0.27
N SER A 276 -21.81 -29.45 0.61
CA SER A 276 -21.50 -28.61 1.77
C SER A 276 -21.14 -27.20 1.30
N GLY A 277 -21.72 -26.19 1.97
CA GLY A 277 -21.49 -24.79 1.65
C GLY A 277 -20.00 -24.42 1.71
N LYS A 278 -19.51 -23.79 0.63
CA LYS A 278 -18.23 -23.08 0.61
C LYS A 278 -18.45 -21.66 0.12
N GLY A 279 -17.73 -20.74 0.72
CA GLY A 279 -17.81 -19.32 0.37
C GLY A 279 -16.51 -18.60 0.70
N VAL A 280 -16.49 -17.32 0.42
CA VAL A 280 -15.34 -16.44 0.66
C VAL A 280 -15.77 -15.27 1.53
N ILE A 281 -14.94 -14.91 2.51
CA ILE A 281 -15.16 -13.71 3.33
C ILE A 281 -14.93 -12.47 2.47
N ILE A 282 -15.97 -11.65 2.33
CA ILE A 282 -15.89 -10.33 1.71
C ILE A 282 -15.45 -9.30 2.75
N GLU A 283 -16.09 -9.31 3.92
CA GLU A 283 -15.79 -8.38 5.00
C GLU A 283 -16.07 -9.04 6.36
N SER A 284 -15.35 -8.63 7.40
CA SER A 284 -15.62 -9.04 8.77
C SER A 284 -15.41 -7.87 9.73
N TYR A 285 -16.32 -7.73 10.68
CA TYR A 285 -16.31 -6.67 11.68
C TYR A 285 -16.96 -7.14 12.98
N ASN A 286 -16.74 -6.39 14.06
CA ASN A 286 -17.29 -6.71 15.37
C ASN A 286 -18.40 -5.74 15.74
N ASP A 287 -19.59 -6.28 16.01
CA ASP A 287 -20.73 -5.50 16.51
C ASP A 287 -20.84 -5.65 18.04
N PRO A 288 -20.96 -4.55 18.81
CA PRO A 288 -21.03 -4.62 20.27
C PRO A 288 -22.18 -5.47 20.82
N LYS A 289 -23.29 -5.59 20.09
CA LYS A 289 -24.49 -6.34 20.51
C LYS A 289 -24.53 -7.74 19.92
N LYS A 290 -24.09 -7.89 18.67
CA LYS A 290 -24.23 -9.14 17.90
C LYS A 290 -22.95 -10.00 17.92
N GLY A 291 -21.83 -9.42 18.32
CA GLY A 291 -20.51 -10.04 18.30
C GLY A 291 -19.90 -9.98 16.90
N SER A 292 -19.04 -10.95 16.57
CA SER A 292 -18.41 -11.02 15.24
C SER A 292 -19.44 -11.28 14.15
N ILE A 293 -19.41 -10.42 13.13
CA ILE A 293 -20.21 -10.50 11.91
C ILE A 293 -19.24 -10.69 10.74
N SER A 294 -19.55 -11.63 9.87
CA SER A 294 -18.80 -11.88 8.65
C SER A 294 -19.73 -11.87 7.45
N THR A 295 -19.45 -11.01 6.47
CA THR A 295 -20.08 -11.01 5.15
C THR A 295 -19.39 -12.05 4.29
N VAL A 296 -20.16 -13.03 3.80
CA VAL A 296 -19.69 -14.18 3.04
C VAL A 296 -20.39 -14.21 1.70
N LEU A 297 -19.63 -14.35 0.62
CA LEU A 297 -20.17 -14.73 -0.68
C LEU A 297 -20.19 -16.25 -0.78
N VAL A 298 -21.39 -16.83 -0.93
CA VAL A 298 -21.52 -18.27 -1.16
C VAL A 298 -21.04 -18.58 -2.58
N LYS A 299 -20.06 -19.49 -2.75
CA LYS A 299 -19.55 -19.89 -4.06
C LYS A 299 -20.07 -21.25 -4.48
N SER A 300 -20.19 -22.19 -3.54
CA SER A 300 -20.75 -23.52 -3.81
C SER A 300 -21.51 -24.09 -2.64
N GLY A 301 -22.36 -25.08 -2.91
CA GLY A 301 -23.22 -25.69 -1.90
C GLY A 301 -24.27 -24.71 -1.38
N SER A 302 -24.73 -24.96 -0.16
CA SER A 302 -25.65 -24.06 0.53
C SER A 302 -25.28 -23.91 2.00
N PHE A 303 -25.67 -22.77 2.57
CA PHE A 303 -25.50 -22.45 3.99
C PHE A 303 -26.86 -22.43 4.64
N ASN A 304 -27.00 -23.13 5.76
CA ASN A 304 -28.22 -23.19 6.55
C ASN A 304 -28.00 -22.58 7.94
N GLN A 305 -29.05 -21.95 8.48
CA GLN A 305 -29.02 -21.51 9.86
C GLN A 305 -28.79 -22.71 10.79
N GLY A 306 -27.77 -22.61 11.64
CA GLY A 306 -27.34 -23.68 12.52
C GLY A 306 -26.18 -24.53 12.00
N ASP A 307 -25.71 -24.31 10.78
CA ASP A 307 -24.51 -24.97 10.27
C ASP A 307 -23.26 -24.58 11.07
N ILE A 308 -22.27 -25.47 11.10
CA ILE A 308 -20.97 -25.23 11.73
C ILE A 308 -20.00 -24.84 10.63
N LEU A 309 -19.32 -23.72 10.83
CA LEU A 309 -18.39 -23.13 9.88
C LEU A 309 -16.96 -23.16 10.40
N VAL A 310 -16.03 -23.21 9.46
CA VAL A 310 -14.60 -22.95 9.67
C VAL A 310 -14.15 -21.87 8.69
N SER A 311 -13.43 -20.88 9.19
CA SER A 311 -12.85 -19.78 8.41
C SER A 311 -11.47 -19.47 8.96
N GLY A 312 -10.41 -19.71 8.19
CA GLY A 312 -9.04 -19.52 8.67
C GLY A 312 -8.78 -20.32 9.96
N ASN A 313 -8.53 -19.61 11.06
CA ASN A 313 -8.32 -20.16 12.40
C ASN A 313 -9.56 -20.10 13.31
N ASN A 314 -10.67 -19.57 12.79
CA ASN A 314 -11.91 -19.38 13.51
C ASN A 314 -12.91 -20.48 13.16
N SER A 315 -13.79 -20.79 14.10
CA SER A 315 -14.94 -21.68 13.86
C SER A 315 -16.15 -21.23 14.65
N GLY A 316 -17.34 -21.65 14.25
CA GLY A 316 -18.53 -21.31 15.01
C GLY A 316 -19.79 -21.83 14.37
N LYS A 317 -20.89 -21.69 15.09
CA LYS A 317 -22.22 -22.09 14.62
C LYS A 317 -22.98 -20.87 14.14
N ILE A 318 -23.61 -20.97 12.97
CA ILE A 318 -24.46 -19.92 12.42
C ILE A 318 -25.66 -19.72 13.34
N ARG A 319 -25.69 -18.58 14.05
CA ARG A 319 -26.84 -18.18 14.88
C ARG A 319 -27.92 -17.52 14.05
N GLN A 320 -27.51 -16.69 13.10
CA GLN A 320 -28.40 -15.92 12.24
C GLN A 320 -27.70 -15.64 10.91
N MET A 321 -28.50 -15.59 9.84
CA MET A 321 -28.06 -15.13 8.51
C MET A 321 -28.98 -14.01 8.02
N ILE A 322 -28.39 -13.00 7.42
CA ILE A 322 -29.07 -11.84 6.86
C ILE A 322 -28.59 -11.65 5.42
N ASP A 323 -29.49 -11.33 4.50
CA ASP A 323 -29.14 -11.03 3.10
C ASP A 323 -28.67 -9.57 2.89
N GLY A 324 -28.29 -9.23 1.66
CA GLY A 324 -27.86 -7.87 1.29
C GLY A 324 -28.93 -6.77 1.46
N TYR A 325 -30.21 -7.12 1.66
CA TYR A 325 -31.31 -6.19 1.94
C TYR A 325 -31.69 -6.16 3.42
N SER A 326 -30.81 -6.67 4.30
CA SER A 326 -31.06 -6.75 5.74
C SER A 326 -32.25 -7.63 6.13
N LYS A 327 -32.66 -8.59 5.29
CA LYS A 327 -33.72 -9.56 5.61
C LYS A 327 -33.13 -10.84 6.16
N GLU A 328 -33.78 -11.39 7.18
CA GLU A 328 -33.37 -12.68 7.75
C GLU A 328 -33.70 -13.83 6.78
N ILE A 329 -32.70 -14.68 6.54
CA ILE A 329 -32.83 -15.85 5.67
C ILE A 329 -32.35 -17.12 6.39
N LYS A 330 -32.96 -18.26 6.05
CA LYS A 330 -32.63 -19.56 6.66
C LYS A 330 -31.72 -20.43 5.80
N LEU A 331 -31.74 -20.21 4.48
CA LEU A 331 -31.00 -20.94 3.47
C LEU A 331 -30.39 -19.92 2.51
N ALA A 332 -29.09 -20.03 2.27
CA ALA A 332 -28.38 -19.24 1.27
C ALA A 332 -27.86 -20.16 0.16
N LYS A 333 -28.12 -19.78 -1.09
CA LYS A 333 -27.71 -20.51 -2.29
C LYS A 333 -26.40 -19.95 -2.84
N PRO A 334 -25.75 -20.63 -3.80
CA PRO A 334 -24.58 -20.10 -4.50
C PRO A 334 -24.85 -18.72 -5.09
N SER A 335 -23.83 -17.87 -5.02
CA SER A 335 -23.81 -16.48 -5.44
C SER A 335 -24.61 -15.52 -4.55
N THR A 336 -25.31 -16.00 -3.52
CA THR A 336 -25.99 -15.12 -2.56
C THR A 336 -24.98 -14.53 -1.56
N PRO A 337 -24.92 -13.20 -1.39
CA PRO A 337 -24.14 -12.58 -0.33
C PRO A 337 -24.91 -12.62 1.00
N ILE A 338 -24.27 -13.10 2.06
CA ILE A 338 -24.89 -13.27 3.38
C ILE A 338 -24.03 -12.72 4.50
N GLN A 339 -24.65 -12.04 5.47
CA GLN A 339 -24.03 -11.72 6.74
C GLN A 339 -24.31 -12.83 7.73
N ILE A 340 -23.24 -13.43 8.27
CA ILE A 340 -23.28 -14.55 9.19
C ILE A 340 -22.85 -14.08 10.58
N MET A 341 -23.63 -14.49 11.58
CA MET A 341 -23.32 -14.24 12.99
C MET A 341 -23.03 -15.54 13.73
N GLY A 342 -21.99 -15.55 14.57
CA GLY A 342 -21.67 -16.69 15.44
C GLY A 342 -20.34 -17.41 15.16
N ILE A 343 -19.52 -16.88 14.25
CA ILE A 343 -18.11 -17.28 14.12
C ILE A 343 -17.35 -16.73 15.33
N SER A 344 -16.45 -17.53 15.92
CA SER A 344 -15.59 -17.06 17.01
C SER A 344 -14.49 -16.17 16.46
N GLY A 345 -14.58 -14.86 16.71
CA GLY A 345 -13.58 -13.88 16.28
C GLY A 345 -13.76 -13.39 14.85
N ILE A 346 -12.84 -12.51 14.43
CA ILE A 346 -12.87 -11.80 13.15
C ILE A 346 -12.06 -12.58 12.14
N SER A 347 -12.64 -12.83 10.96
CA SER A 347 -11.99 -13.56 9.87
C SER A 347 -11.29 -12.60 8.91
N ASN A 348 -10.30 -13.09 8.17
CA ASN A 348 -9.60 -12.28 7.19
C ASN A 348 -10.40 -12.16 5.90
N ILE A 349 -10.27 -11.03 5.22
CA ILE A 349 -10.83 -10.85 3.87
C ILE A 349 -10.16 -11.87 2.94
N GLY A 350 -10.97 -12.50 2.08
CA GLY A 350 -10.50 -13.55 1.18
C GLY A 350 -10.34 -14.92 1.83
N ASP A 351 -10.58 -15.09 3.14
CA ASP A 351 -10.56 -16.42 3.75
C ASP A 351 -11.69 -17.31 3.16
N ILE A 352 -11.37 -18.58 2.92
CA ILE A 352 -12.38 -19.59 2.61
C ILE A 352 -13.18 -19.92 3.87
N VAL A 353 -14.50 -19.84 3.74
CA VAL A 353 -15.46 -20.38 4.70
C VAL A 353 -15.97 -21.71 4.18
N GLU A 354 -15.94 -22.73 5.03
CA GLU A 354 -16.48 -24.06 4.72
C GLU A 354 -17.44 -24.55 5.81
N VAL A 355 -18.56 -25.12 5.37
CA VAL A 355 -19.51 -25.83 6.23
C VAL A 355 -18.96 -27.22 6.55
N VAL A 356 -18.86 -27.53 7.84
CA VAL A 356 -18.38 -28.82 8.34
C VAL A 356 -19.48 -29.56 9.09
N LYS A 357 -19.34 -30.89 9.19
CA LYS A 357 -20.38 -31.76 9.77
C LYS A 357 -20.50 -31.62 11.29
N ASP A 358 -19.38 -31.44 11.97
CA ASP A 358 -19.33 -31.38 13.44
C ASP A 358 -18.18 -30.48 13.94
N GLU A 359 -18.27 -30.04 15.20
CA GLU A 359 -17.22 -29.20 15.83
C GLU A 359 -15.87 -29.92 15.95
N LYS A 360 -15.86 -31.26 15.95
CA LYS A 360 -14.63 -32.04 16.08
C LYS A 360 -13.80 -31.95 14.80
N GLN A 361 -14.44 -31.99 13.63
CA GLN A 361 -13.84 -31.72 12.34
C GLN A 361 -13.32 -30.29 12.26
N ALA A 362 -14.11 -29.31 12.71
CA ALA A 362 -13.67 -27.91 12.77
C ALA A 362 -12.35 -27.75 13.52
N ARG A 363 -12.27 -28.32 14.73
CA ARG A 363 -11.06 -28.28 15.57
C ARG A 363 -9.86 -28.96 14.91
N LYS A 364 -10.07 -30.09 14.21
CA LYS A 364 -8.99 -30.77 13.48
C LYS A 364 -8.41 -29.90 12.36
N ILE A 365 -9.28 -29.27 11.57
CA ILE A 365 -8.86 -28.39 10.46
C ILE A 365 -8.05 -27.21 10.99
N ILE A 366 -8.53 -26.55 12.06
CA ILE A 366 -7.82 -25.43 12.69
C ILE A 366 -6.46 -25.87 13.25
N GLN A 367 -6.40 -27.01 13.93
CA GLN A 367 -5.14 -27.55 14.48
C GLN A 367 -4.12 -27.85 13.37
N GLN A 368 -4.57 -28.39 12.24
CA GLN A 368 -3.71 -28.67 11.10
C GLN A 368 -3.17 -27.36 10.49
N ARG A 369 -4.04 -26.38 10.21
CA ARG A 369 -3.64 -25.06 9.69
C ARG A 369 -2.64 -24.34 10.60
N ASN A 370 -2.82 -24.43 11.91
CA ASN A 370 -1.90 -23.84 12.88
C ASN A 370 -0.52 -24.51 12.87
N ARG A 371 -0.44 -25.84 12.67
CA ARG A 371 0.85 -26.54 12.52
C ARG A 371 1.56 -26.12 11.24
N ASP A 372 0.82 -25.99 10.13
CA ASP A 372 1.38 -25.58 8.85
C ASP A 372 1.94 -24.15 8.92
N LYS A 373 1.20 -23.23 9.56
CA LYS A 373 1.67 -21.84 9.82
C LYS A 373 2.87 -21.76 10.77
N GLN A 374 2.95 -22.63 11.79
CA GLN A 374 4.11 -22.66 12.69
C GLN A 374 5.37 -23.18 12.00
N THR A 375 5.21 -24.04 11.00
CA THR A 375 6.32 -24.58 10.20
C THR A 375 6.81 -23.57 9.14
N SER A 376 5.95 -22.65 8.70
CA SER A 376 6.32 -21.54 7.80
C SER A 376 6.88 -20.32 8.55
N ASN A 377 6.37 -19.99 9.73
CA ASN A 377 6.84 -18.83 10.53
C ASN A 377 8.20 -19.05 11.21
N SER A 378 8.70 -20.29 11.28
CA SER A 378 10.08 -20.55 11.71
C SER A 378 11.14 -20.23 10.64
N LYS A 379 10.72 -19.82 9.43
CA LYS A 379 11.60 -19.49 8.30
C LYS A 379 11.69 -18.00 7.95
N ILE A 380 10.90 -17.12 8.57
CA ILE A 380 10.97 -15.67 8.29
C ILE A 380 11.08 -14.91 9.61
N THR A 381 12.22 -15.08 10.27
CA THR A 381 12.77 -14.03 11.13
C THR A 381 14.08 -13.62 10.50
N THR A 382 14.00 -12.95 9.36
CA THR A 382 15.17 -12.43 8.67
C THR A 382 15.90 -11.46 9.60
N LEU A 383 17.20 -11.71 9.77
CA LEU A 383 18.16 -10.83 10.45
C LEU A 383 18.10 -9.37 9.92
N SER A 384 17.48 -9.15 8.75
CA SER A 384 17.16 -7.86 8.13
C SER A 384 16.40 -6.90 9.04
N GLN A 385 15.46 -7.37 9.87
CA GLN A 385 14.75 -6.51 10.83
C GLN A 385 15.59 -6.17 12.06
N VAL A 386 16.56 -7.01 12.42
CA VAL A 386 17.49 -6.76 13.54
C VAL A 386 18.64 -5.85 13.12
N VAL A 387 19.13 -5.98 11.88
CA VAL A 387 20.20 -5.12 11.33
C VAL A 387 19.69 -3.72 11.00
N LYS A 388 18.44 -3.55 10.55
CA LYS A 388 17.81 -2.22 10.40
C LYS A 388 17.58 -1.51 11.75
N ARG A 389 17.41 -2.26 12.85
CA ARG A 389 17.33 -1.69 14.21
C ARG A 389 18.70 -1.28 14.78
N ALA A 390 19.81 -1.68 14.16
CA ALA A 390 21.16 -1.39 14.67
C ALA A 390 21.83 -0.17 13.99
N LYS A 391 21.17 0.46 13.01
CA LYS A 391 21.62 1.68 12.34
C LYS A 391 20.50 2.72 12.23
N ALA A 392 19.79 2.98 13.32
CA ALA A 392 19.06 4.22 13.44
C ALA A 392 19.98 5.23 14.14
N SER A 393 20.35 6.29 13.43
CA SER A 393 20.60 7.58 14.05
C SER A 393 19.37 7.97 14.89
N LYS A 394 19.47 9.02 15.71
CA LYS A 394 18.31 9.58 16.43
C LYS A 394 17.28 10.17 15.43
N ASP A 395 16.64 9.33 14.64
CA ASP A 395 15.58 9.70 13.72
C ASP A 395 14.29 9.81 14.53
N LYS A 396 13.42 10.75 14.14
CA LYS A 396 12.17 11.00 14.85
C LYS A 396 11.21 9.86 14.53
N GLU A 397 10.83 9.08 15.53
CA GLU A 397 9.87 7.98 15.38
C GLU A 397 8.48 8.45 15.86
N ILE A 398 7.43 8.12 15.10
CA ILE A 398 6.04 8.28 15.51
C ILE A 398 5.47 6.90 15.71
N ASN A 399 4.92 6.64 16.89
CA ASN A 399 4.24 5.38 17.16
C ASN A 399 2.73 5.54 17.01
N ILE A 400 2.08 4.56 16.36
CA ILE A 400 0.64 4.59 16.09
C ILE A 400 -0.01 3.30 16.57
N VAL A 401 -1.11 3.42 17.31
CA VAL A 401 -2.05 2.33 17.59
C VAL A 401 -3.29 2.55 16.74
N ILE A 402 -3.63 1.58 15.89
CA ILE A 402 -4.74 1.66 14.95
C ILE A 402 -5.91 0.80 15.45
N LYS A 403 -7.09 1.42 15.52
CA LYS A 403 -8.37 0.78 15.78
C LYS A 403 -9.34 1.09 14.67
N THR A 404 -9.93 0.07 14.06
CA THR A 404 -10.86 0.28 12.94
C THR A 404 -12.21 -0.40 13.16
N GLY A 405 -13.22 0.07 12.42
CA GLY A 405 -14.56 -0.53 12.42
C GLY A 405 -14.64 -1.90 11.75
N SER A 406 -13.84 -2.15 10.70
CA SER A 406 -13.82 -3.42 9.98
C SER A 406 -12.39 -3.86 9.62
N ASN A 407 -12.23 -5.14 9.29
CA ASN A 407 -10.93 -5.69 8.95
C ASN A 407 -10.35 -5.08 7.66
N GLY A 408 -11.20 -4.83 6.67
CA GLY A 408 -10.73 -4.20 5.43
C GLY A 408 -10.27 -2.77 5.66
N ALA A 409 -10.98 -2.02 6.51
CA ALA A 409 -10.55 -0.69 6.90
C ALA A 409 -9.20 -0.73 7.66
N LEU A 410 -8.95 -1.76 8.46
CA LEU A 410 -7.64 -1.95 9.11
C LEU A 410 -6.53 -2.09 8.07
N THR A 411 -6.67 -3.01 7.12
CA THR A 411 -5.68 -3.25 6.08
C THR A 411 -5.40 -2.01 5.24
N ALA A 412 -6.45 -1.24 4.90
CA ALA A 412 -6.31 -0.01 4.14
C ALA A 412 -5.55 1.08 4.92
N VAL A 413 -5.91 1.29 6.19
CA VAL A 413 -5.21 2.27 7.03
C VAL A 413 -3.76 1.86 7.28
N GLU A 414 -3.49 0.58 7.55
CA GLU A 414 -2.13 0.07 7.74
C GLU A 414 -1.26 0.28 6.50
N GLN A 415 -1.77 0.00 5.31
CA GLN A 415 -1.05 0.21 4.06
C GLN A 415 -0.66 1.69 3.91
N VAL A 416 -1.65 2.58 4.04
CA VAL A 416 -1.43 4.01 3.87
C VAL A 416 -0.48 4.58 4.92
N VAL A 417 -0.60 4.15 6.19
CA VAL A 417 0.31 4.59 7.26
C VAL A 417 1.74 4.12 7.00
N ASN A 418 1.93 2.90 6.47
CA ASN A 418 3.25 2.42 6.10
C ASN A 418 3.85 3.22 4.93
N ASP A 419 3.04 3.60 3.95
CA ASP A 419 3.47 4.40 2.78
C ASP A 419 3.91 5.82 3.16
N LEU A 420 3.50 6.33 4.34
CA LEU A 420 3.93 7.63 4.87
C LEU A 420 5.32 7.61 5.53
N THR A 421 5.96 6.44 5.64
CA THR A 421 7.31 6.30 6.21
C THR A 421 8.36 6.88 5.26
N SER A 422 9.32 7.64 5.80
CA SER A 422 10.40 8.27 5.03
C SER A 422 11.77 8.03 5.67
N GLU A 423 12.85 8.44 4.99
CA GLU A 423 14.22 8.36 5.56
C GLU A 423 14.41 9.26 6.79
N GLU A 424 13.64 10.34 6.93
CA GLU A 424 13.77 11.31 8.02
C GLU A 424 12.87 11.02 9.22
N ILE A 425 11.70 10.40 8.98
CA ILE A 425 10.69 10.10 10.00
C ILE A 425 10.17 8.68 9.79
N GLN A 426 10.30 7.85 10.82
CA GLN A 426 9.75 6.50 10.82
C GLN A 426 8.37 6.49 11.48
N VAL A 427 7.37 6.01 10.75
CA VAL A 427 6.03 5.79 11.28
C VAL A 427 5.89 4.31 11.60
N LYS A 428 5.64 3.99 12.87
CA LYS A 428 5.61 2.61 13.35
C LYS A 428 4.25 2.27 13.93
N ILE A 429 3.62 1.25 13.37
CA ILE A 429 2.38 0.68 13.89
C ILE A 429 2.74 -0.27 15.03
N ILE A 430 2.38 0.07 16.27
CA ILE A 430 2.58 -0.81 17.43
C ILE A 430 1.58 -1.96 17.40
N SER A 431 0.31 -1.63 17.11
CA SER A 431 -0.80 -2.56 17.14
C SER A 431 -1.91 -2.07 16.21
N GLY A 432 -2.41 -2.97 15.37
CA GLY A 432 -3.58 -2.77 14.54
C GLY A 432 -4.65 -3.79 14.91
N SER A 433 -5.87 -3.34 15.21
CA SER A 433 -6.96 -4.27 15.50
C SER A 433 -8.34 -3.69 15.20
N VAL A 434 -9.33 -4.58 15.04
CA VAL A 434 -10.71 -4.20 14.73
C VAL A 434 -11.53 -4.14 16.02
N GLY A 435 -12.34 -3.10 16.16
CA GLY A 435 -13.25 -2.89 17.28
C GLY A 435 -13.12 -1.50 17.91
N ALA A 436 -13.88 -1.29 18.99
CA ALA A 436 -13.84 -0.04 19.75
C ALA A 436 -12.49 0.19 20.43
N VAL A 437 -12.13 1.46 20.64
CA VAL A 437 -10.95 1.83 21.45
C VAL A 437 -11.28 1.58 22.92
N THR A 438 -10.42 0.83 23.60
CA THR A 438 -10.56 0.41 25.01
C THR A 438 -9.43 0.96 25.87
N GLU A 439 -9.59 0.87 27.21
CA GLU A 439 -8.55 1.27 28.17
C GLU A 439 -7.23 0.51 27.96
N SER A 440 -7.30 -0.75 27.56
CA SER A 440 -6.11 -1.57 27.28
C SER A 440 -5.30 -1.04 26.10
N ASP A 441 -5.95 -0.39 25.14
CA ASP A 441 -5.27 0.20 23.99
C ASP A 441 -4.52 1.47 24.37
N VAL A 442 -5.10 2.27 25.28
CA VAL A 442 -4.44 3.43 25.89
C VAL A 442 -3.23 2.99 26.71
N MET A 443 -3.38 1.94 27.53
CA MET A 443 -2.28 1.36 28.29
C MET A 443 -1.18 0.76 27.41
N LEU A 444 -1.52 0.24 26.23
CA LEU A 444 -0.51 -0.22 25.27
C LEU A 444 0.22 0.98 24.65
N ALA A 445 -0.49 2.06 24.34
CA ALA A 445 0.10 3.27 23.80
C ALA A 445 1.05 3.97 24.79
N THR A 446 0.86 3.86 26.11
CA THR A 446 1.80 4.42 27.12
C THR A 446 3.18 3.75 27.10
N SER A 447 3.30 2.56 26.52
CA SER A 447 4.56 1.82 26.48
C SER A 447 5.57 2.36 25.44
N ALA A 448 5.14 3.30 24.59
CA ALA A 448 5.96 3.91 23.55
C ALA A 448 5.98 5.43 23.69
N GLU A 449 7.13 6.04 23.40
CA GLU A 449 7.26 7.49 23.31
C GLU A 449 6.54 8.01 22.05
N ASP A 450 5.96 9.22 22.14
CA ASP A 450 5.29 9.91 21.03
C ASP A 450 4.27 9.03 20.27
N CYS A 451 3.38 8.40 21.05
CA CYS A 451 2.36 7.49 20.55
C CYS A 451 0.99 8.17 20.39
N ILE A 452 0.34 7.95 19.24
CA ILE A 452 -1.02 8.42 18.96
C ILE A 452 -1.95 7.23 18.72
N ILE A 453 -3.22 7.36 19.14
CA ILE A 453 -4.25 6.35 18.88
C ILE A 453 -5.16 6.86 17.76
N VAL A 454 -5.23 6.09 16.68
CA VAL A 454 -6.07 6.37 15.51
C VAL A 454 -7.28 5.46 15.53
N ALA A 455 -8.47 6.06 15.64
CA ALA A 455 -9.76 5.39 15.64
C ALA A 455 -10.49 5.68 14.32
N PHE A 456 -10.50 4.71 13.41
CA PHE A 456 -11.09 4.85 12.08
C PHE A 456 -12.43 4.11 11.96
N GLN A 457 -13.53 4.84 11.73
CA GLN A 457 -14.89 4.30 11.64
C GLN A 457 -15.28 3.42 12.84
N THR A 458 -14.80 3.77 14.03
CA THR A 458 -15.02 3.04 15.26
C THR A 458 -15.28 3.98 16.43
N ILE A 459 -15.90 3.45 17.48
CA ILE A 459 -16.24 4.22 18.68
C ILE A 459 -15.10 4.17 19.70
N VAL A 460 -14.97 5.24 20.48
CA VAL A 460 -14.07 5.32 21.63
C VAL A 460 -14.89 5.12 22.90
N GLN A 461 -14.51 4.16 23.74
CA GLN A 461 -15.22 3.91 25.00
C GLN A 461 -14.91 5.01 26.03
N GLY A 462 -15.88 5.31 26.91
CA GLY A 462 -15.72 6.36 27.93
C GLY A 462 -14.51 6.14 28.83
N GLY A 463 -14.21 4.89 29.20
CA GLY A 463 -13.01 4.55 29.96
C GLY A 463 -11.70 4.87 29.23
N ALA A 464 -11.64 4.64 27.91
CA ALA A 464 -10.49 5.01 27.09
C ALA A 464 -10.27 6.53 27.05
N ILE A 465 -11.35 7.32 26.99
CA ILE A 465 -11.26 8.80 27.04
C ILE A 465 -10.63 9.25 28.36
N SER A 466 -11.17 8.76 29.49
CA SER A 466 -10.65 9.12 30.81
C SER A 466 -9.18 8.70 31.01
N GLN A 467 -8.79 7.53 30.49
CA GLN A 467 -7.39 7.07 30.54
C GLN A 467 -6.49 7.88 29.62
N SER A 468 -6.97 8.28 28.44
CA SER A 468 -6.23 9.10 27.49
C SER A 468 -5.89 10.47 28.08
N GLU A 469 -6.84 11.12 28.75
CA GLU A 469 -6.63 12.39 29.47
C GLU A 469 -5.62 12.24 30.62
N THR A 470 -5.70 11.13 31.36
CA THR A 470 -4.80 10.88 32.49
C THR A 470 -3.36 10.64 32.05
N ASN A 471 -3.18 9.94 30.92
CA ASN A 471 -1.86 9.55 30.42
C ASN A 471 -1.33 10.48 29.30
N ASN A 472 -2.06 11.55 28.96
CA ASN A 472 -1.74 12.49 27.87
C ASN A 472 -1.49 11.81 26.51
N ILE A 473 -2.28 10.80 26.16
CA ILE A 473 -2.19 10.12 24.87
C ILE A 473 -3.32 10.63 23.97
N PRO A 474 -3.02 11.28 22.82
CA PRO A 474 -4.07 11.77 21.94
C PRO A 474 -4.79 10.61 21.25
N ILE A 475 -6.12 10.62 21.33
CA ILE A 475 -7.01 9.79 20.51
C ILE A 475 -7.56 10.66 19.38
N ARG A 476 -7.39 10.21 18.13
CA ARG A 476 -7.91 10.86 16.93
C ARG A 476 -8.94 9.97 16.25
N THR A 477 -10.11 10.52 15.97
CA THR A 477 -11.24 9.80 15.38
C THR A 477 -11.48 10.28 13.96
N PHE A 478 -11.60 9.34 13.03
CA PHE A 478 -11.78 9.63 11.61
C PHE A 478 -12.85 8.74 11.00
N ASP A 479 -13.68 9.31 10.13
CA ASP A 479 -14.65 8.55 9.32
C ASP A 479 -14.22 8.46 7.84
N ILE A 480 -13.29 9.33 7.41
CA ILE A 480 -12.80 9.47 6.04
C ILE A 480 -11.28 9.28 6.04
N ILE A 481 -10.79 8.40 5.17
CA ILE A 481 -9.37 8.01 5.16
C ILE A 481 -8.44 9.16 4.77
N TYR A 482 -8.87 10.08 3.90
CA TYR A 482 -8.07 11.26 3.53
C TYR A 482 -7.77 12.17 4.71
N THR A 483 -8.78 12.46 5.54
CA THR A 483 -8.60 13.30 6.73
C THR A 483 -7.60 12.69 7.71
N LEU A 484 -7.59 11.36 7.83
CA LEU A 484 -6.59 10.63 8.60
C LEU A 484 -5.19 10.83 8.03
N VAL A 485 -5.03 10.67 6.72
CA VAL A 485 -3.73 10.83 6.03
C VAL A 485 -3.19 12.24 6.18
N ASP A 486 -4.03 13.23 5.94
CA ASP A 486 -3.65 14.63 5.98
C ASP A 486 -3.23 15.03 7.40
N GLU A 487 -3.97 14.61 8.43
CA GLU A 487 -3.59 14.90 9.82
C GLU A 487 -2.28 14.19 10.21
N ILE A 488 -2.04 12.94 9.77
CA ILE A 488 -0.75 12.27 10.03
C ILE A 488 0.38 13.00 9.31
N LYS A 489 0.18 13.48 8.08
CA LYS A 489 1.18 14.29 7.36
C LYS A 489 1.49 15.59 8.09
N GLU A 490 0.47 16.29 8.60
CA GLU A 490 0.67 17.51 9.39
C GLU A 490 1.50 17.24 10.66
N ILE A 491 1.28 16.10 11.33
CA ILE A 491 2.09 15.67 12.49
C ILE A 491 3.53 15.42 12.08
N ILE A 492 3.75 14.71 10.96
CA ILE A 492 5.08 14.44 10.41
C ILE A 492 5.80 15.76 10.08
N GLU A 493 5.13 16.70 9.41
CA GLU A 493 5.68 18.02 9.09
C GLU A 493 6.02 18.84 10.35
N GLY A 494 5.14 18.83 11.34
CA GLY A 494 5.39 19.47 12.64
C GLY A 494 6.63 18.91 13.34
N LEU A 495 6.88 17.60 13.19
CA LEU A 495 8.07 16.96 13.72
C LEU A 495 9.32 17.25 12.90
N LYS A 496 9.26 17.46 11.58
CA LYS A 496 10.45 17.78 10.78
C LYS A 496 11.20 19.00 11.31
N GLY A 497 10.48 19.99 11.84
CA GLY A 497 11.07 21.23 12.38
C GLY A 497 11.58 22.12 11.25
N LYS A 498 11.61 23.44 11.47
CA LYS A 498 12.02 24.40 10.42
C LYS A 498 13.45 24.12 9.96
N GLU A 499 13.64 23.86 8.67
CA GLU A 499 14.96 23.84 8.04
C GLU A 499 15.63 25.20 8.30
N LYS A 500 16.81 25.17 8.92
CA LYS A 500 17.62 26.38 9.08
C LYS A 500 18.24 26.68 7.72
N SER A 501 17.78 27.74 7.07
CA SER A 501 18.35 28.20 5.80
C SER A 501 19.53 29.13 6.07
N GLU A 502 20.68 28.87 5.43
CA GLU A 502 21.82 29.79 5.43
C GLU A 502 21.52 30.91 4.43
N MET A 503 21.36 32.14 4.92
CA MET A 503 21.25 33.32 4.06
C MET A 503 22.58 34.07 4.09
N ASN A 504 23.25 34.16 2.94
CA ASN A 504 24.43 35.00 2.80
C ASN A 504 24.03 36.48 2.83
N ILE A 505 24.68 37.25 3.69
CA ILE A 505 24.37 38.66 3.99
C ILE A 505 25.41 39.59 3.38
N GLY A 506 26.65 39.11 3.19
CA GLY A 506 27.69 39.90 2.57
C GLY A 506 29.04 39.20 2.50
N SER A 507 29.90 39.76 1.66
CA SER A 507 31.23 39.25 1.39
C SER A 507 32.25 40.38 1.41
N ALA A 508 33.39 40.10 2.05
CA ALA A 508 34.50 41.04 2.16
C ALA A 508 35.82 40.36 1.80
N ARG A 509 36.72 41.10 1.17
CA ARG A 509 38.06 40.61 0.81
C ARG A 509 39.10 41.18 1.77
N VAL A 510 40.01 40.34 2.23
CA VAL A 510 41.15 40.74 3.07
C VAL A 510 42.19 41.43 2.19
N LEU A 511 42.44 42.71 2.45
CA LEU A 511 43.44 43.52 1.74
C LEU A 511 44.78 43.52 2.46
N GLU A 512 44.75 43.51 3.80
CA GLU A 512 45.95 43.59 4.62
C GLU A 512 45.70 42.89 5.97
N VAL A 513 46.77 42.37 6.59
CA VAL A 513 46.67 41.68 7.88
C VAL A 513 47.55 42.39 8.89
N PHE A 514 46.93 42.92 9.95
CA PHE A 514 47.63 43.65 11.00
C PHE A 514 47.85 42.77 12.23
N PRO A 515 49.07 42.73 12.80
CA PRO A 515 49.30 42.06 14.07
C PRO A 515 48.65 42.84 15.23
N ARG A 516 47.94 42.15 16.12
CA ARG A 516 47.37 42.71 17.36
C ARG A 516 47.92 41.95 18.56
N GLY A 517 48.92 42.53 19.22
CA GLY A 517 49.64 41.86 20.32
C GLY A 517 50.55 40.74 19.80
N LYS A 518 50.78 39.70 20.61
CA LYS A 518 51.71 38.60 20.27
C LYS A 518 51.10 37.45 19.45
N VAL A 519 49.77 37.32 19.43
CA VAL A 519 49.08 36.12 18.90
C VAL A 519 47.92 36.46 17.95
N GLN A 520 47.14 37.51 18.23
CA GLN A 520 45.97 37.83 17.41
C GLN A 520 46.37 38.59 16.13
N LYS A 521 45.61 38.35 15.06
CA LYS A 521 45.69 39.11 13.80
C LYS A 521 44.35 39.78 13.52
N ILE A 522 44.39 40.98 12.95
CA ILE A 522 43.22 41.72 12.47
C ILE A 522 43.24 41.65 10.94
N ALA A 523 42.13 41.22 10.36
CA ALA A 523 41.91 41.30 8.92
C ALA A 523 41.46 42.72 8.56
N GLY A 524 42.29 43.46 7.84
CA GLY A 524 41.89 44.68 7.15
C GLY A 524 41.13 44.29 5.89
N VAL A 525 39.83 44.53 5.87
CA VAL A 525 38.93 44.05 4.82
C VAL A 525 38.24 45.20 4.11
N ARG A 526 37.84 44.97 2.86
CA ARG A 526 36.87 45.80 2.15
C ARG A 526 35.66 44.96 1.77
N VAL A 527 34.48 45.40 2.18
CA VAL A 527 33.21 44.78 1.80
C VAL A 527 32.95 45.10 0.33
N PHE A 528 32.72 44.07 -0.49
CA PHE A 528 32.44 44.25 -1.92
C PHE A 528 31.01 43.84 -2.29
N GLU A 529 30.34 43.06 -1.44
CA GLU A 529 28.96 42.64 -1.64
C GLU A 529 28.24 42.57 -0.29
N GLY A 530 27.00 43.04 -0.24
CA GLY A 530 26.18 43.01 0.97
C GLY A 530 26.78 43.77 2.16
N ASN A 531 26.52 43.28 3.38
CA ASN A 531 27.00 43.86 4.62
C ASN A 531 27.62 42.79 5.54
N MET A 532 28.70 43.13 6.23
CA MET A 532 29.28 42.27 7.27
C MET A 532 28.69 42.68 8.62
N THR A 533 28.02 41.79 9.33
CA THR A 533 27.46 42.08 10.66
C THR A 533 28.24 41.34 11.75
N ARG A 534 28.38 41.96 12.93
CA ARG A 534 29.13 41.38 14.05
C ARG A 534 28.47 40.14 14.65
N ASN A 535 27.13 40.05 14.60
CA ASN A 535 26.36 38.98 15.22
C ASN A 535 26.15 37.77 14.30
N ALA A 536 26.54 37.86 13.03
CA ALA A 536 26.45 36.76 12.08
C ALA A 536 27.66 35.82 12.19
N ARG A 537 27.57 34.67 11.50
CA ARG A 537 28.71 33.78 11.29
C ARG A 537 29.50 34.22 10.07
N ILE A 538 30.80 33.97 10.10
CA ILE A 538 31.71 34.22 8.99
C ILE A 538 32.41 32.92 8.59
N ARG A 539 32.41 32.66 7.30
CA ARG A 539 33.19 31.63 6.62
C ARG A 539 34.38 32.27 5.92
N LEU A 540 35.60 31.79 6.19
CA LEU A 540 36.81 32.20 5.48
C LEU A 540 37.09 31.22 4.35
N ILE A 541 37.17 31.73 3.13
CA ILE A 541 37.41 30.98 1.90
C ILE A 541 38.78 31.38 1.34
N ARG A 542 39.58 30.37 1.01
CA ARG A 542 40.88 30.51 0.35
C ARG A 542 40.97 29.46 -0.75
N ASN A 543 41.20 29.88 -1.99
CA ASN A 543 41.24 28.98 -3.16
C ASN A 543 39.98 28.10 -3.28
N ASP A 544 38.80 28.68 -3.09
CA ASP A 544 37.49 28.00 -3.11
C ASP A 544 37.28 26.92 -2.02
N GLU A 545 38.20 26.79 -1.06
CA GLU A 545 38.06 25.92 0.10
C GLU A 545 37.74 26.71 1.36
N THR A 546 36.85 26.16 2.20
CA THR A 546 36.52 26.73 3.51
C THR A 546 37.60 26.37 4.52
N ILE A 547 38.33 27.38 4.97
CA ILE A 547 39.44 27.20 5.93
C ILE A 547 38.95 27.40 7.37
N PHE A 548 37.94 28.23 7.57
CA PHE A 548 37.38 28.53 8.88
C PHE A 548 35.89 28.86 8.79
N ASP A 549 35.13 28.42 9.78
CA ASP A 549 33.73 28.79 9.97
C ASP A 549 33.51 29.10 11.45
N GLY A 550 33.09 30.34 11.76
CA GLY A 550 32.93 30.76 13.15
C GLY A 550 32.37 32.16 13.31
N GLY A 551 32.42 32.69 14.54
CA GLY A 551 31.89 34.01 14.87
C GLY A 551 32.92 35.14 14.77
N VAL A 552 32.42 36.37 14.80
CA VAL A 552 33.24 37.60 14.87
C VAL A 552 33.50 37.99 16.32
N GLU A 553 34.78 38.14 16.70
CA GLU A 553 35.16 38.63 18.02
C GLU A 553 34.97 40.15 18.12
N SER A 554 35.50 40.88 17.14
CA SER A 554 35.35 42.35 17.07
C SER A 554 35.37 42.86 15.64
N MET A 555 34.66 43.97 15.41
CA MET A 555 34.57 44.67 14.14
C MET A 555 34.78 46.16 14.38
N ARG A 556 35.65 46.79 13.58
CA ARG A 556 36.01 48.20 13.71
C ARG A 556 36.02 48.90 12.37
N HIS A 557 35.58 50.15 12.34
CA HIS A 557 35.85 51.08 11.25
C HIS A 557 36.77 52.16 11.79
N LEU A 558 37.97 52.28 11.22
CA LEU A 558 39.03 53.15 11.75
C LEU A 558 39.33 52.82 13.23
N THR A 559 38.99 53.73 14.15
CA THR A 559 39.21 53.58 15.59
C THR A 559 37.96 53.20 16.38
N GLN A 560 36.78 53.16 15.75
CA GLN A 560 35.51 52.93 16.42
C GLN A 560 35.03 51.49 16.26
N ASN A 561 34.47 50.91 17.34
CA ASN A 561 33.77 49.61 17.26
C ASN A 561 32.44 49.81 16.55
N VAL A 562 32.15 48.96 15.56
CA VAL A 562 30.92 49.01 14.78
C VAL A 562 30.19 47.67 14.85
N THR A 563 28.87 47.70 14.67
CA THR A 563 28.01 46.50 14.61
C THR A 563 27.89 45.94 13.20
N GLU A 564 28.12 46.79 12.18
CA GLU A 564 28.07 46.43 10.78
C GLU A 564 29.12 47.20 9.96
N LEU A 565 29.61 46.58 8.89
CA LEU A 565 30.35 47.22 7.79
C LEU A 565 29.53 47.08 6.52
N LYS A 566 29.19 48.21 5.90
CA LYS A 566 28.37 48.23 4.68
C LYS A 566 29.22 48.03 3.42
N ASN A 567 28.55 47.75 2.31
CA ASN A 567 29.19 47.64 1.00
C ASN A 567 30.11 48.84 0.69
N ASN A 568 31.28 48.56 0.10
CA ASN A 568 32.37 49.49 -0.21
C ASN A 568 33.01 50.19 1.00
N ILE A 569 32.72 49.76 2.24
CA ILE A 569 33.39 50.26 3.44
C ILE A 569 34.55 49.34 3.82
N GLU A 570 35.65 49.95 4.23
CA GLU A 570 36.80 49.26 4.79
C GLU A 570 36.68 49.12 6.30
N GLY A 571 37.18 48.03 6.86
CA GLY A 571 37.17 47.83 8.30
C GLY A 571 38.16 46.78 8.77
N GLY A 572 38.34 46.70 10.08
CA GLY A 572 39.07 45.64 10.75
C GLY A 572 38.12 44.60 11.32
N ILE A 573 38.29 43.34 10.94
CA ILE A 573 37.55 42.19 11.51
C ILE A 573 38.53 41.28 12.25
N VAL A 574 38.15 40.86 13.45
CA VAL A 574 38.86 39.83 14.22
C VAL A 574 37.96 38.61 14.34
N LEU A 575 38.42 37.47 13.85
CA LEU A 575 37.71 36.19 13.90
C LEU A 575 37.92 35.53 15.27
N ASN A 576 36.87 34.91 15.81
CA ASN A 576 36.92 34.27 17.12
C ASN A 576 37.78 33.00 17.07
N GLY A 577 38.90 32.98 17.79
CA GLY A 577 39.75 31.80 17.94
C GLY A 577 40.55 31.40 16.69
N PHE A 578 40.56 32.21 15.63
CA PHE A 578 41.29 31.92 14.39
C PHE A 578 42.26 33.03 14.01
N HIS A 579 43.49 32.66 13.65
CA HIS A 579 44.60 33.60 13.46
C HIS A 579 45.40 33.40 12.15
N ASP A 580 45.13 32.35 11.35
CA ASP A 580 45.79 32.14 10.05
C ASP A 580 45.06 32.87 8.91
N ILE A 581 45.03 34.20 8.98
CA ILE A 581 44.45 35.06 7.95
C ILE A 581 45.56 35.52 6.99
N ARG A 582 45.29 35.48 5.69
CA ARG A 582 46.18 35.92 4.60
C ARG A 582 45.51 37.00 3.75
N VAL A 583 46.35 37.76 3.05
CA VAL A 583 45.88 38.69 2.01
C VAL A 583 45.20 37.88 0.91
N ASP A 584 44.14 38.44 0.32
CA ASP A 584 43.25 37.85 -0.69
C ASP A 584 42.28 36.78 -0.20
N ASP A 585 42.26 36.43 1.10
CA ASP A 585 41.19 35.60 1.67
C ASP A 585 39.82 36.30 1.52
N VAL A 586 38.77 35.51 1.27
CA VAL A 586 37.38 36.00 1.19
C VAL A 586 36.64 35.62 2.48
N LEU A 587 36.00 36.59 3.11
CA LEU A 587 35.13 36.40 4.26
C LEU A 587 33.67 36.50 3.80
N GLU A 588 32.93 35.41 3.91
CA GLU A 588 31.48 35.38 3.66
C GLU A 588 30.72 35.39 4.98
N CYS A 589 29.77 36.30 5.10
CA CYS A 589 28.98 36.53 6.30
C CYS A 589 27.56 36.00 6.09
N TYR A 590 27.11 35.08 6.94
CA TYR A 590 25.80 34.46 6.80
C TYR A 590 25.05 34.38 8.13
N GLU A 591 23.72 34.42 8.07
CA GLU A 591 22.83 34.11 9.21
C GLU A 591 22.09 32.80 8.98
N LEU A 592 21.83 32.11 10.08
CA LEU A 592 20.95 30.93 10.12
C LEU A 592 19.52 31.43 10.38
N ARG A 593 18.61 31.23 9.43
CA ARG A 593 17.18 31.58 9.56
C ARG A 593 16.30 30.37 9.74
#